data_AF-A0A7X8D0X3-F1
#
_entry.id   AF-A0A7X8D0X3-F1
#
_cell.length_a   1.000
_cell.length_b   1.000
_cell.length_c   1.000
_cell.angle_alpha   90.00
_cell.angle_beta   90.00
_cell.angle_gamma   90.00
#
_symmetry.space_group_name_H-M   'P 1'
#
loop_
_entity.id
_entity.type
_entity.pdbx_description
1 polymer ?
#
loop_
_entity_poly.entity_id
_entity_poly.type
_entity_poly.pdbx_seq_one_letter_code
_entity_poly.pdbx_strand_id
1 'polypeptide(L)'
;MCDELICRCEEISRGEIEAAIEDGAVTTNEIKRFTRAGMGLCQGRTCRRLVERILSEKTATPLSEIQPSGYRQPVRPVRSDLIEEYNNKSEGGLTK
;
A
#
# COMPACT_ATOMS: atom_id res chain seq x y z
N MET A 1 -13.46 -22.85 -7.33
CA MET A 1 -12.19 -22.35 -6.75
C MET A 1 -12.52 -20.99 -6.13
N CYS A 2 -12.30 -20.82 -4.83
CA CYS A 2 -12.35 -19.47 -4.23
C CYS A 2 -10.99 -18.84 -4.46
N ASP A 3 -10.93 -17.75 -5.21
CA ASP A 3 -9.75 -16.92 -5.30
C ASP A 3 -9.39 -16.35 -3.92
N GLU A 4 -8.14 -16.54 -3.49
CA GLU A 4 -7.66 -16.02 -2.22
C GLU A 4 -7.57 -14.49 -2.30
N LEU A 5 -8.45 -13.77 -1.61
CA LEU A 5 -8.42 -12.31 -1.58
C LEU A 5 -7.25 -11.79 -0.74
N ILE A 6 -6.32 -11.10 -1.39
CA ILE A 6 -5.13 -10.51 -0.76
C ILE A 6 -5.40 -9.07 -0.36
N CYS A 7 -5.95 -8.25 -1.26
CA CYS A 7 -6.33 -6.87 -0.95
C CYS A 7 -7.84 -6.75 -0.78
N ARG A 8 -8.32 -6.71 0.46
CA ARG A 8 -9.76 -6.54 0.73
C ARG A 8 -10.30 -5.15 0.38
N CYS A 9 -9.44 -4.13 0.36
CA CYS A 9 -9.85 -2.75 0.12
C CYS A 9 -10.13 -2.47 -1.36
N GLU A 10 -9.38 -3.12 -2.25
CA GLU A 10 -9.51 -2.99 -3.72
C GLU A 10 -10.00 -4.30 -4.36
N GLU A 11 -10.41 -5.28 -3.54
CA GLU A 11 -10.94 -6.59 -3.95
C GLU A 11 -10.00 -7.41 -4.87
N ILE A 12 -8.69 -7.30 -4.64
CA ILE A 12 -7.66 -7.98 -5.44
C ILE A 12 -7.34 -9.36 -4.90
N SER A 13 -7.41 -10.35 -5.80
CA SER A 13 -7.08 -11.75 -5.57
C SER A 13 -5.57 -12.03 -5.67
N ARG A 14 -5.16 -13.21 -5.18
CA ARG A 14 -3.81 -13.73 -5.38
C ARG A 14 -3.53 -13.92 -6.87
N GLY A 15 -4.48 -14.45 -7.64
CA GLY A 15 -4.32 -14.69 -9.07
C GLY A 15 -3.97 -13.42 -9.85
N GLU A 16 -4.61 -12.29 -9.54
CA GLU A 16 -4.30 -11.00 -10.17
C GLU A 16 -2.90 -10.48 -9.84
N ILE A 17 -2.41 -10.70 -8.62
CA ILE A 17 -1.05 -10.32 -8.24
C ILE A 17 -0.03 -11.19 -8.97
N GLU A 18 -0.30 -12.49 -9.08
CA GLU A 18 0.57 -13.42 -9.81
C GLU A 18 0.61 -13.10 -11.31
N ALA A 19 -0.54 -12.81 -11.92
CA ALA A 19 -0.63 -12.37 -13.30
C ALA A 19 0.18 -11.08 -13.54
N ALA A 20 0.10 -10.10 -12.63
CA ALA A 20 0.90 -8.88 -12.74
C ALA A 20 2.42 -9.14 -12.67
N ILE A 21 2.85 -10.15 -11.89
CA ILE A 21 4.26 -10.55 -11.81
C ILE A 21 4.69 -11.23 -13.12
N GLU A 22 3.83 -12.10 -13.68
CA GLU A 22 4.05 -12.74 -14.98
C GLU A 22 4.13 -11.73 -16.14
N ASP A 23 3.35 -10.65 -16.06
CA ASP A 23 3.38 -9.52 -17.00
C ASP A 23 4.61 -8.59 -16.82
N GLY A 24 5.46 -8.86 -15.82
CA GLY A 24 6.76 -8.21 -15.65
C GLY A 24 6.88 -7.27 -14.44
N ALA A 25 5.93 -7.27 -13.50
CA ALA A 25 6.09 -6.52 -12.25
C ALA A 25 7.11 -7.21 -11.33
N VAL A 26 8.25 -6.56 -11.08
CA VAL A 26 9.34 -7.11 -10.25
C VAL A 26 9.50 -6.38 -8.92
N THR A 27 8.80 -5.24 -8.74
CA THR A 27 8.81 -4.46 -7.51
C THR A 27 7.43 -4.30 -6.90
N THR A 28 7.37 -4.10 -5.59
CA THR A 28 6.13 -3.82 -4.85
C THR A 28 5.39 -2.58 -5.39
N ASN A 29 6.13 -1.58 -5.90
CA ASN A 29 5.54 -0.39 -6.49
C ASN A 29 4.93 -0.65 -7.88
N GLU A 30 5.52 -1.54 -8.66
CA GLU A 30 4.95 -1.98 -9.94
C GLU A 30 3.68 -2.79 -9.70
N ILE A 31 3.71 -3.80 -8.82
CA ILE A 31 2.49 -4.56 -8.47
C ILE A 31 1.39 -3.60 -8.02
N LYS A 32 1.73 -2.62 -7.17
CA LYS A 32 0.79 -1.57 -6.76
C LYS A 32 0.23 -0.82 -7.96
N ARG A 33 1.03 -0.41 -8.94
CA ARG A 33 0.56 0.30 -10.15
C ARG A 33 -0.31 -0.57 -11.06
N PHE A 34 0.03 -1.84 -11.23
CA PHE A 34 -0.72 -2.79 -12.08
C PHE A 34 -2.07 -3.16 -11.47
N THR A 35 -2.08 -3.55 -10.20
CA THR A 35 -3.25 -4.17 -9.55
C THR A 35 -4.00 -3.23 -8.61
N ARG A 36 -3.45 -2.06 -8.29
CA ARG A 36 -3.90 -1.17 -7.21
C ARG A 36 -3.82 -1.76 -5.79
N ALA A 37 -3.27 -2.96 -5.61
CA ALA A 37 -3.12 -3.56 -4.28
C ALA A 37 -2.37 -2.61 -3.33
N GLY A 38 -3.03 -2.26 -2.21
CA GLY A 38 -2.51 -1.32 -1.22
C GLY A 38 -2.79 0.16 -1.48
N MET A 39 -3.60 0.50 -2.50
CA MET A 39 -4.09 1.88 -2.73
C MET A 39 -5.43 2.21 -2.06
N GLY A 40 -6.16 1.21 -1.54
CA GLY A 40 -7.46 1.47 -0.91
C GLY A 40 -7.38 2.19 0.44
N LEU A 41 -8.53 2.32 1.12
CA LEU A 41 -8.65 3.10 2.36
C LEU A 41 -7.63 2.70 3.46
N CYS A 42 -7.27 1.42 3.49
CA CYS A 42 -6.31 0.86 4.42
C CYS A 42 -4.82 1.19 4.09
N GLN A 43 -4.53 1.75 2.91
CA GLN A 43 -3.18 2.11 2.44
C GLN A 43 -2.14 1.00 2.61
N GLY A 44 -2.52 -0.24 2.29
CA GLY A 44 -1.62 -1.40 2.30
C GLY A 44 -1.34 -2.00 3.68
N ARG A 45 -2.00 -1.56 4.75
CA ARG A 45 -1.75 -2.07 6.12
C ARG A 45 -1.90 -3.59 6.28
N THR A 46 -2.86 -4.17 5.58
CA THR A 46 -3.18 -5.60 5.68
C THR A 46 -2.50 -6.39 4.57
N CYS A 47 -2.57 -5.90 3.33
CA CYS A 47 -2.13 -6.66 2.16
C CYS A 47 -0.65 -6.52 1.82
N ARG A 48 0.06 -5.49 2.27
CA ARG A 48 1.43 -5.21 1.80
C ARG A 48 2.40 -6.37 2.05
N ARG A 49 2.43 -6.91 3.27
CA ARG A 49 3.32 -8.04 3.61
C ARG A 49 2.96 -9.31 2.84
N LEU A 50 1.69 -9.48 2.50
CA LEU A 50 1.22 -10.59 1.68
C LEU A 50 1.71 -10.45 0.23
N VAL A 51 1.61 -9.23 -0.33
CA VAL A 51 2.13 -8.92 -1.66
C VAL A 51 3.65 -9.11 -1.72
N GLU A 52 4.39 -8.61 -0.73
CA GLU A 52 5.86 -8.80 -0.64
C GLU A 52 6.23 -10.30 -0.60
N ARG A 53 5.43 -11.11 0.10
CA ARG A 53 5.62 -12.55 0.17
C ARG A 53 5.32 -13.25 -1.16
N ILE A 54 4.21 -12.92 -1.83
CA ILE A 54 3.87 -13.48 -3.14
C ILE A 54 4.96 -13.11 -4.17
N LEU A 55 5.43 -11.87 -4.14
CA LEU A 55 6.52 -11.41 -5.00
C LEU A 55 7.79 -12.24 -4.73
N SER A 56 8.20 -12.40 -3.47
CA SER A 56 9.37 -13.22 -3.09
C SER A 56 9.23 -14.68 -3.55
N GLU A 57 8.05 -15.27 -3.38
CA GLU A 57 7.75 -16.65 -3.80
C GLU A 57 7.86 -16.80 -5.33
N LYS A 58 7.45 -15.80 -6.12
CA LYS A 58 7.43 -15.87 -7.59
C LYS A 58 8.74 -15.45 -8.26
N THR A 59 9.46 -14.46 -7.72
CA THR A 59 10.73 -13.98 -8.31
C THR A 59 11.96 -14.67 -7.75
N ALA A 60 11.79 -15.58 -6.78
CA ALA A 60 12.87 -16.22 -6.02
C ALA A 60 13.84 -15.22 -5.35
N THR A 61 13.40 -13.97 -5.17
CA THR A 61 14.16 -12.92 -4.51
C THR A 61 13.91 -13.01 -3.01
N PRO A 62 14.94 -12.98 -2.16
CA PRO A 62 14.72 -13.01 -0.72
C PRO A 62 13.94 -11.77 -0.25
N LEU A 63 13.05 -11.95 0.72
CA LEU A 63 12.23 -10.87 1.30
C LEU A 63 13.06 -9.65 1.76
N SER A 64 14.32 -9.86 2.15
CA SER A 64 15.24 -8.79 2.57
C SER A 64 15.64 -7.83 1.44
N GLU A 65 15.60 -8.29 0.19
CA GLU A 65 15.95 -7.47 -0.98
C GLU A 65 14.73 -6.74 -1.56
N ILE A 66 13.52 -7.18 -1.22
CA ILE A 66 12.27 -6.55 -1.68
C ILE A 66 12.09 -5.21 -0.99
N GLN A 67 12.16 -4.14 -1.79
CA GLN A 67 11.97 -2.79 -1.27
C GLN A 67 10.50 -2.53 -0.96
N PRO A 68 10.18 -2.09 0.27
CA PRO A 68 8.82 -1.74 0.64
C PRO A 68 8.36 -0.48 -0.10
N SER A 69 7.06 -0.40 -0.36
CA SER A 69 6.45 0.82 -0.91
C SER A 69 6.60 1.98 0.09
N GLY A 70 6.85 3.20 -0.42
CA GLY A 70 7.05 4.38 0.39
C GLY A 70 5.87 4.74 1.30
N TYR A 71 6.16 5.19 2.51
CA TYR A 71 5.18 5.73 3.45
C TYR A 71 4.95 7.22 3.18
N ARG A 72 3.69 7.62 3.11
CA ARG A 72 3.32 9.01 2.87
C ARG A 72 2.37 9.49 3.97
N GLN A 73 2.46 10.78 4.23
CA GLN A 73 1.55 11.50 5.12
C GLN A 73 0.23 11.75 4.37
N PRO A 74 -0.93 11.74 5.03
CA PRO A 74 -1.17 11.33 6.42
C PRO A 74 -1.29 9.80 6.56
N VAL A 75 -0.84 9.25 7.70
CA VAL A 75 -0.83 7.79 7.94
C VAL A 75 -2.24 7.18 7.95
N ARG A 76 -3.23 7.94 8.44
CA ARG A 76 -4.67 7.63 8.32
C ARG A 76 -5.32 8.75 7.50
N PRO A 77 -6.37 8.44 6.73
CA PRO A 77 -7.25 9.46 6.22
C PRO A 77 -7.72 10.33 7.39
N VAL A 78 -7.45 11.62 7.29
CA VAL A 78 -7.96 12.64 8.21
C VAL A 78 -8.89 13.54 7.41
N ARG A 79 -9.90 14.08 8.09
CA ARG A 79 -10.79 15.04 7.45
C ARG A 79 -10.01 16.33 7.18
N SER A 80 -10.32 17.01 6.08
CA SER A 80 -9.60 18.22 5.66
C SER A 80 -9.75 19.37 6.65
N ASP A 81 -10.91 19.51 7.29
CA ASP A 81 -11.18 20.51 8.33
C ASP A 81 -10.21 20.41 9.51
N LEU A 82 -9.84 19.20 9.92
CA LEU A 82 -8.86 19.01 11.00
C LEU A 82 -7.45 19.45 10.62
N ILE A 83 -7.09 19.35 9.33
CA ILE A 83 -5.79 19.85 8.84
C ILE A 83 -5.79 21.38 8.89
N GLU A 84 -6.88 22.00 8.44
CA GLU A 84 -7.04 23.46 8.45
C GLU A 84 -7.03 24.01 9.88
N GLU A 85 -7.77 23.39 10.80
CA GLU A 85 -7.75 23.74 12.23
C GLU A 85 -6.35 23.63 12.85
N TYR A 86 -5.59 22.59 12.49
CA TYR A 86 -4.22 22.41 12.98
C TYR A 86 -3.29 23.52 12.48
N ASN A 87 -3.35 23.83 11.18
CA ASN A 87 -2.54 24.89 10.57
C ASN A 87 -2.84 26.26 11.20
N ASN A 88 -4.12 26.58 11.39
CA ASN A 88 -4.55 27.84 12.01
C ASN A 88 -4.12 27.93 13.48
N LYS A 89 -4.12 26.81 14.23
CA LYS A 89 -3.58 26.75 15.61
C LYS A 89 -2.06 26.96 15.65
N SER A 90 -1.32 26.45 14.67
CA SER A 90 0.13 26.64 14.61
C SER A 90 0.55 28.07 14.25
N GLU A 91 -0.27 28.80 13.49
CA GLU A 91 0.00 30.21 13.13
C GLU A 91 -0.46 31.20 14.21
N GLY A 92 -1.45 30.84 15.03
CA GLY A 92 -2.05 31.70 16.06
C GLY A 92 -1.50 31.57 17.48
N GLY A 93 -0.34 30.94 17.70
CA GLY A 93 0.06 30.53 19.06
C GLY A 93 1.56 30.38 19.32
N LEU A 94 2.35 31.43 19.10
CA LEU A 94 3.59 31.64 19.86
C LEU A 94 3.35 32.76 20.89
N THR A 95 2.89 32.40 22.09
CA THR A 95 3.21 33.08 23.37
C THR A 95 2.53 32.35 24.53
N LYS A 96 3.16 31.27 24.99
CA LYS A 96 3.77 31.17 26.33
C LYS A 96 4.57 29.88 26.44
#